data_AF-A8M367-F1
#
_entry.id   AF-A8M367-F1
#
_cell.length_a   1.000
_cell.length_b   1.000
_cell.length_c   1.000
_cell.angle_alpha   90.00
_cell.angle_beta   90.00
_cell.angle_gamma   90.00
#
_symmetry.space_group_name_H-M   'P 1'
#
loop_
_entity.id
_entity.type
_entity.pdbx_description
1 polymer ?
#
loop_
_entity_poly.entity_id
_entity_poly.type
_entity_poly.pdbx_seq_one_letter_code
_entity_poly.pdbx_strand_id
1 'polypeptide(L)'
;MTDHATADSPRLARPRRPDEQPAGGGADGRPLHAAALRFYWGPMDCGKSTMALQMNHNHARQGRRGLVTTRIDRSLGPQVTTRIGLAHEAIEVIDELDLRVLVTSRRAEGVRIDYLICDEASFYQIAHVEQMAELVDSYDVDVYAFGLATDFRSRLFPAARRLFELADTVARIQVEVLCWCGREGLLNARVVNGQVVREGAQVVVGDTAYTAQVRYQVLCRRHYRAGDLGPGSG
;
A
#
# COMPACT_ATOMS: atom_id res chain seq x y z
N MET A 1 -22.56 -10.08 -33.32
CA MET A 1 -22.12 -9.08 -34.32
C MET A 1 -22.37 -7.72 -33.70
N THR A 2 -21.43 -7.01 -33.08
CA THR A 2 -19.95 -6.96 -33.04
C THR A 2 -19.61 -6.18 -31.74
N ASP A 3 -18.78 -6.69 -30.83
CA ASP A 3 -17.37 -6.25 -30.59
C ASP A 3 -17.16 -4.72 -30.54
N HIS A 4 -16.53 -4.09 -29.55
CA HIS A 4 -15.31 -4.49 -28.83
C HIS A 4 -15.16 -3.80 -27.46
N ALA A 5 -14.49 -4.52 -26.56
CA ALA A 5 -13.92 -4.03 -25.31
C ALA A 5 -12.79 -3.02 -25.54
N THR A 6 -12.80 -1.91 -24.79
CA THR A 6 -11.59 -1.11 -24.53
C THR A 6 -10.81 -1.76 -23.40
N ALA A 7 -9.96 -2.72 -23.77
CA ALA A 7 -8.90 -3.21 -22.89
C ALA A 7 -7.87 -2.09 -22.69
N ASP A 8 -7.74 -1.63 -21.46
CA ASP A 8 -6.62 -0.83 -20.99
C ASP A 8 -5.35 -1.69 -21.18
N SER A 9 -4.65 -1.44 -22.28
CA SER A 9 -3.45 -2.19 -22.61
C SER A 9 -2.38 -1.87 -21.57
N PRO A 10 -1.78 -2.87 -20.89
CA PRO A 10 -0.69 -2.60 -19.97
C PRO A 10 0.41 -1.90 -20.75
N ARG A 11 0.76 -0.68 -20.33
CA ARG A 11 1.91 0.03 -20.90
C ARG A 11 3.12 -0.84 -20.65
N LEU A 12 3.57 -1.53 -21.69
CA LEU A 12 4.81 -2.31 -21.69
C LEU A 12 5.92 -1.42 -21.12
N ALA A 13 6.73 -2.00 -20.22
CA ALA A 13 7.87 -1.32 -19.63
C ALA A 13 8.68 -0.63 -20.73
N ARG A 14 8.94 0.67 -20.55
CA ARG A 14 9.64 1.45 -21.57
C ARG A 14 11.05 0.88 -21.70
N PRO A 15 11.54 0.57 -22.91
CA PRO A 15 12.91 0.11 -23.06
C PRO A 15 13.87 1.15 -22.50
N ARG A 16 14.84 0.66 -21.71
CA ARG A 16 15.89 1.46 -21.08
C ARG A 16 16.57 2.36 -22.11
N ARG A 17 16.82 3.62 -21.75
CA ARG A 17 17.60 4.49 -22.65
C ARG A 17 19.07 4.04 -22.66
N PRO A 18 19.78 4.11 -23.79
CA PRO A 18 21.20 3.73 -23.87
C PRO A 18 22.11 4.42 -22.84
N ASP A 19 21.74 5.64 -22.43
CA ASP A 19 22.51 6.47 -21.48
C ASP A 19 22.15 6.20 -20.00
N GLU A 20 21.17 5.33 -19.74
CA GLU A 20 20.71 5.00 -18.39
C GLU A 20 21.61 3.91 -17.79
N GLN A 21 22.66 4.35 -17.11
CA GLN A 21 23.64 3.44 -16.50
C GLN A 21 22.94 2.54 -15.45
N PRO A 22 23.16 1.22 -15.48
CA PRO A 22 22.70 0.35 -14.42
C PRO A 22 23.32 0.78 -13.09
N ALA A 23 22.52 0.78 -12.02
CA ALA A 23 23.08 0.90 -10.68
C ALA A 23 24.10 -0.23 -10.49
N GLY A 24 25.31 0.14 -10.07
CA GLY A 24 26.53 -0.65 -9.98
C GLY A 24 26.36 -2.17 -10.00
N GLY A 25 27.02 -2.84 -10.95
CA GLY A 25 27.23 -4.28 -10.85
C GLY A 25 28.00 -4.63 -9.58
N GLY A 26 27.77 -5.83 -9.05
CA GLY A 26 28.65 -6.42 -8.05
C GLY A 26 30.10 -6.39 -8.52
N ALA A 27 31.05 -6.64 -7.61
CA ALA A 27 32.48 -6.65 -7.95
C ALA A 27 32.85 -7.61 -9.10
N ASP A 28 31.96 -8.53 -9.47
CA ASP A 28 32.06 -9.51 -10.54
C ASP A 28 31.28 -9.15 -11.82
N GLY A 29 30.68 -7.96 -11.90
CA GLY A 29 29.88 -7.50 -13.04
C GLY A 29 28.50 -8.16 -13.17
N ARG A 30 28.08 -8.98 -12.19
CA ARG A 30 26.71 -9.49 -12.12
C ARG A 30 25.81 -8.45 -11.46
N PRO A 31 24.52 -8.38 -11.83
CA PRO A 31 23.58 -7.49 -11.16
C PRO A 31 23.53 -7.84 -9.66
N LEU A 32 23.50 -6.82 -8.80
CA LEU A 32 23.18 -7.01 -7.39
C LEU A 32 21.74 -7.56 -7.32
N HIS A 33 21.60 -8.78 -6.81
CA HIS A 33 20.30 -9.46 -6.65
C HIS A 33 20.07 -9.72 -5.16
N ALA A 34 20.04 -8.64 -4.38
CA ALA A 34 19.81 -8.72 -2.94
C ALA A 34 18.52 -8.01 -2.50
N ALA A 35 18.10 -6.97 -3.22
CA ALA A 35 16.83 -6.31 -2.97
C ALA A 35 15.63 -7.21 -3.28
N ALA A 36 14.51 -6.97 -2.58
CA ALA A 36 13.24 -7.62 -2.87
C ALA A 36 12.04 -6.69 -2.61
N LEU A 37 10.96 -6.93 -3.34
CA LEU A 37 9.65 -6.32 -3.14
C LEU A 37 8.84 -7.17 -2.17
N ARG A 38 8.50 -6.61 -1.01
CA ARG A 38 7.74 -7.29 0.04
C ARG A 38 6.43 -6.59 0.31
N PHE A 39 5.33 -7.30 0.21
CA PHE A 39 3.99 -6.80 0.49
C PHE A 39 3.43 -7.37 1.79
N TYR A 40 3.22 -6.49 2.76
CA TYR A 40 2.54 -6.80 4.02
C TYR A 40 1.10 -6.30 4.00
N TRP A 41 0.16 -7.20 4.24
CA TRP A 41 -1.26 -6.86 4.16
C TRP A 41 -2.07 -7.32 5.36
N GLY A 42 -3.21 -6.67 5.57
CA GLY A 42 -4.16 -7.04 6.61
C GLY A 42 -5.36 -6.09 6.63
N PRO A 43 -6.35 -6.34 7.52
CA PRO A 43 -7.50 -5.44 7.67
C PRO A 43 -7.08 -4.08 8.24
N MET A 44 -8.04 -3.16 8.39
CA MET A 44 -7.82 -1.95 9.18
C MET A 44 -7.46 -2.33 10.63
N ASP A 45 -6.74 -1.45 11.32
CA ASP A 45 -6.32 -1.62 12.73
C ASP A 45 -5.42 -2.82 13.06
N CYS A 46 -4.91 -3.58 12.08
CA CYS A 46 -3.93 -4.67 12.33
C CYS A 46 -2.48 -4.20 12.52
N GLY A 47 -2.23 -2.89 12.69
CA GLY A 47 -0.88 -2.37 12.98
C GLY A 47 0.08 -2.23 11.78
N LYS A 48 -0.43 -2.14 10.53
CA LYS A 48 0.37 -1.93 9.30
C LYS A 48 1.38 -0.79 9.43
N SER A 49 0.91 0.42 9.70
CA SER A 49 1.77 1.61 9.83
C SER A 49 2.75 1.50 11.01
N THR A 50 2.37 0.82 12.10
CA THR A 50 3.29 0.53 13.22
C THR A 50 4.44 -0.35 12.77
N MET A 51 4.15 -1.43 12.04
CA MET A 51 5.17 -2.31 11.50
C MET A 51 6.07 -1.58 10.49
N ALA A 52 5.49 -0.72 9.65
CA ALA A 52 6.24 0.12 8.71
C ALA A 52 7.25 1.04 9.44
N LEU A 53 6.82 1.75 10.49
CA LEU A 53 7.70 2.63 11.26
C LEU A 53 8.77 1.87 12.06
N GLN A 54 8.42 0.71 12.63
CA GLN A 54 9.38 -0.16 13.31
C GLN A 54 10.45 -0.66 12.33
N MET A 55 10.04 -1.05 11.12
CA MET A 55 10.95 -1.46 10.06
C MET A 55 11.89 -0.32 9.64
N ASN A 56 11.35 0.88 9.44
CA ASN A 56 12.15 2.08 9.16
C ASN A 56 13.22 2.32 10.24
N HIS A 57 12.80 2.29 11.50
CA HIS A 57 13.69 2.50 12.64
C HIS A 57 14.81 1.45 12.68
N ASN A 58 14.48 0.18 12.47
CA ASN A 58 15.44 -0.92 12.51
C ASN A 58 16.48 -0.81 11.38
N HIS A 59 16.05 -0.49 10.16
CA HIS A 59 16.99 -0.28 9.05
C HIS A 59 17.90 0.93 9.29
N ALA A 60 17.33 2.06 9.75
CA ALA A 60 18.09 3.26 10.06
C ALA A 60 19.15 3.01 11.16
N ARG A 61 18.82 2.23 12.20
CA ARG A 61 19.78 1.84 13.24
C ARG A 61 20.96 1.01 12.72
N GLN A 62 20.79 0.29 11.61
CA GLN A 62 21.86 -0.47 10.95
C GLN A 62 22.63 0.38 9.93
N GLY A 63 22.43 1.70 9.92
CA GLY A 63 23.13 2.62 9.02
C GLY A 63 22.59 2.64 7.58
N ARG A 64 21.49 1.92 7.31
CA ARG A 64 20.80 1.99 6.01
C ARG A 64 19.98 3.28 5.94
N ARG A 65 19.86 3.84 4.74
CA ARG A 65 19.06 5.04 4.49
C ARG A 65 17.84 4.69 3.66
N GLY A 66 16.67 5.16 4.07
CA GLY A 66 15.45 4.91 3.32
C GLY A 66 14.51 6.11 3.28
N LEU A 67 13.50 5.99 2.43
CA LEU A 67 12.40 6.93 2.32
C LEU A 67 11.13 6.25 2.81
N VAL A 68 10.27 7.02 3.47
CA VAL A 68 8.92 6.60 3.83
C VAL A 68 7.95 7.40 2.99
N THR A 69 7.11 6.69 2.25
CA THR A 69 6.03 7.27 1.44
C THR A 69 4.70 6.81 1.99
N THR A 70 3.69 7.65 1.86
CA THR A 70 2.31 7.30 2.20
C THR A 70 1.36 7.97 1.23
N ARG A 71 0.15 7.43 1.11
CA ARG A 71 -0.92 8.13 0.39
C ARG A 71 -2.06 8.36 1.36
N ILE A 72 -2.40 9.64 1.52
CA ILE A 72 -3.39 10.09 2.48
C ILE A 72 -4.79 9.64 2.01
N ASP A 73 -5.49 8.89 2.85
CA ASP A 73 -6.94 9.03 2.97
C ASP A 73 -7.21 10.25 3.86
N ARG A 74 -7.91 11.26 3.34
CA ARG A 74 -7.84 12.70 3.72
C ARG A 74 -8.38 13.09 5.11
N SER A 75 -8.19 12.26 6.13
CA SER A 75 -8.58 12.61 7.50
C SER A 75 -7.50 13.30 8.35
N LEU A 76 -6.19 13.21 8.03
CA LEU A 76 -5.12 13.65 8.97
C LEU A 76 -3.85 14.33 8.40
N GLY A 77 -3.76 14.65 7.10
CA GLY A 77 -2.56 15.30 6.51
C GLY A 77 -1.37 14.34 6.22
N PRO A 78 -0.24 14.83 5.66
CA PRO A 78 0.87 13.99 5.15
C PRO A 78 1.80 13.49 6.26
N GLN A 79 1.27 12.74 7.22
CA GLN A 79 2.06 12.07 8.24
C GLN A 79 1.64 10.62 8.39
N VAL A 80 2.61 9.71 8.47
CA VAL A 80 2.34 8.34 8.94
C VAL A 80 2.25 8.43 10.46
N THR A 81 1.04 8.55 10.96
CA THR A 81 0.74 8.51 12.40
C THR A 81 0.17 7.14 12.75
N THR A 82 0.73 6.52 13.78
CA THR A 82 0.18 5.28 14.31
C THR A 82 -0.76 5.58 15.46
N ARG A 83 -1.72 4.69 15.68
CA ARG A 83 -2.65 4.77 16.81
C ARG A 83 -1.95 4.72 18.19
N ILE A 84 -0.67 4.33 18.22
CA ILE A 84 0.19 4.26 19.40
C ILE A 84 1.16 5.46 19.53
N GLY A 85 0.94 6.53 18.76
CA GLY A 85 1.67 7.80 18.93
C GLY A 85 3.05 7.87 18.28
N LEU A 86 3.43 6.88 17.45
CA LEU A 86 4.61 7.01 16.59
C LEU A 86 4.23 7.84 15.35
N ALA A 87 4.99 8.91 15.09
CA ALA A 87 4.88 9.74 13.90
C ALA A 87 6.23 9.81 13.19
N HIS A 88 6.21 9.73 11.86
CA HIS A 88 7.39 9.93 11.02
C HIS A 88 7.01 10.81 9.83
N GLU A 89 7.95 11.67 9.41
CA GLU A 89 7.79 12.44 8.20
C GLU A 89 7.72 11.49 7.01
N ALA A 90 6.68 11.61 6.20
CA ALA A 90 6.45 10.76 5.05
C ALA A 90 6.16 11.61 3.82
N ILE A 91 6.62 11.13 2.68
CA ILE A 91 6.40 11.79 1.39
C ILE A 91 5.04 11.35 0.87
N GLU A 92 4.17 12.32 0.56
CA GLU A 92 2.86 12.03 -0.02
C GLU A 92 2.99 11.55 -1.47
N VAL A 93 2.36 10.42 -1.78
CA VAL A 93 2.30 9.86 -3.13
C VAL A 93 1.03 10.31 -3.85
N ILE A 94 1.16 11.35 -4.66
CA ILE A 94 0.16 11.79 -5.63
C ILE A 94 0.24 10.96 -6.93
N ASP A 95 -0.74 11.10 -7.82
CA ASP A 95 -0.82 10.30 -9.06
C ASP A 95 0.33 10.54 -10.04
N GLU A 96 0.91 11.73 -10.00
CA GLU A 96 2.00 12.15 -10.88
C GLU A 96 3.39 11.86 -10.30
N LEU A 97 3.49 11.43 -9.03
CA LEU A 97 4.76 11.17 -8.38
C LEU A 97 5.41 9.90 -8.96
N ASP A 98 6.58 10.06 -9.58
CA ASP A 98 7.39 8.92 -10.02
C ASP A 98 8.35 8.48 -8.90
N LEU A 99 8.14 7.27 -8.36
CA LEU A 99 8.96 6.73 -7.27
C LEU A 99 10.43 6.54 -7.67
N ARG A 100 10.70 6.29 -8.95
CA ARG A 100 12.07 6.09 -9.46
C ARG A 100 12.79 7.43 -9.50
N VAL A 101 12.11 8.48 -9.97
CA VAL A 101 12.66 9.85 -9.95
C VAL A 101 12.91 10.27 -8.52
N LEU A 102 11.96 10.02 -7.60
CA LEU A 102 12.13 10.34 -6.18
C LEU A 102 13.43 9.73 -5.61
N VAL A 103 13.68 8.44 -5.87
CA VAL A 103 14.89 7.75 -5.37
C VAL A 103 16.15 8.24 -6.08
N THR A 104 16.13 8.34 -7.41
CA THR A 104 17.31 8.69 -8.21
C THR A 104 17.75 10.14 -8.03
N SER A 105 16.81 11.09 -7.85
CA SER A 105 17.14 12.48 -7.51
C SER A 105 17.88 12.60 -6.19
N ARG A 106 17.46 11.87 -5.14
CA ARG A 106 18.19 11.85 -3.86
C ARG A 106 19.59 11.24 -4.00
N ARG A 107 19.72 10.19 -4.83
CA ARG A 107 21.05 9.60 -5.15
C ARG A 107 21.95 10.60 -5.88
N ALA A 108 21.41 11.40 -6.80
CA ALA A 108 22.16 12.43 -7.52
C ALA A 108 22.67 13.55 -6.58
N GLU A 109 21.98 13.81 -5.47
CA GLU A 109 22.42 14.71 -4.40
C GLU A 109 23.48 14.07 -3.47
N GLY A 110 23.97 12.87 -3.78
CA GLY A 110 24.94 12.14 -2.97
C GLY A 110 24.33 11.36 -1.80
N VAL A 111 23.00 11.27 -1.73
CA VAL A 111 22.31 10.51 -0.68
C VAL A 111 22.05 9.08 -1.17
N ARG A 112 22.77 8.11 -0.62
CA ARG A 112 22.45 6.68 -0.82
C ARG A 112 21.03 6.40 -0.31
N ILE A 113 20.24 5.69 -1.12
CA ILE A 113 18.92 5.17 -0.75
C ILE A 113 18.98 3.65 -0.88
N ASP A 114 18.77 2.95 0.23
CA ASP A 114 18.86 1.50 0.38
C ASP A 114 17.50 0.82 0.40
N TYR A 115 16.45 1.54 0.81
CA TYR A 115 15.10 0.99 0.88
C TYR A 115 14.02 2.07 0.75
N LEU A 116 12.83 1.63 0.36
CA LEU A 116 11.61 2.41 0.30
C LEU A 116 10.52 1.71 1.11
N ILE A 117 9.86 2.46 1.99
CA ILE A 117 8.66 2.01 2.71
C ILE A 117 7.46 2.72 2.11
N CYS A 118 6.51 1.96 1.59
CA CYS A 118 5.28 2.45 1.00
C CYS A 118 4.10 2.09 1.90
N ASP A 119 3.70 3.01 2.78
CA ASP A 119 2.48 2.86 3.57
C ASP A 119 1.24 3.22 2.74
N GLU A 120 0.11 2.63 3.12
CA GLU A 120 -1.18 2.79 2.45
C GLU A 120 -1.11 2.52 0.92
N ALA A 121 -0.30 1.54 0.53
CA ALA A 121 0.00 1.18 -0.86
C ALA A 121 -1.25 0.74 -1.65
N SER A 122 -2.34 0.37 -0.98
CA SER A 122 -3.63 0.04 -1.60
C SER A 122 -4.23 1.19 -2.42
N PHE A 123 -3.88 2.43 -2.08
CA PHE A 123 -4.37 3.62 -2.76
C PHE A 123 -3.43 4.11 -3.86
N TYR A 124 -2.28 3.47 -4.04
CA TYR A 124 -1.35 3.82 -5.09
C TYR A 124 -1.92 3.41 -6.45
N GLN A 125 -1.39 4.00 -7.53
CA GLN A 125 -1.70 3.56 -8.88
C GLN A 125 -0.96 2.26 -9.20
N ILE A 126 -1.49 1.48 -10.15
CA ILE A 126 -0.80 0.30 -10.68
C ILE A 126 0.61 0.67 -11.16
N ALA A 127 0.76 1.83 -11.81
CA ALA A 127 2.05 2.34 -12.27
C ALA A 127 3.07 2.51 -11.13
N HIS A 128 2.65 2.91 -9.92
CA HIS A 128 3.56 2.98 -8.78
C HIS A 128 4.05 1.59 -8.36
N VAL A 129 3.22 0.55 -8.47
CA VAL A 129 3.63 -0.82 -8.16
C VAL A 129 4.65 -1.34 -9.18
N GLU A 130 4.49 -1.01 -10.47
CA GLU A 130 5.52 -1.31 -11.49
C GLU A 130 6.85 -0.60 -11.17
N GLN A 131 6.78 0.67 -10.76
CA GLN A 131 7.96 1.44 -10.35
C GLN A 131 8.64 0.84 -9.11
N MET A 132 7.88 0.26 -8.17
CA MET A 132 8.44 -0.46 -7.03
C MET A 132 9.24 -1.68 -7.47
N ALA A 133 8.71 -2.49 -8.39
CA ALA A 133 9.44 -3.63 -8.94
C ALA A 133 10.70 -3.17 -9.70
N GLU A 134 10.59 -2.12 -10.50
CA GLU A 134 11.74 -1.56 -11.22
C GLU A 134 12.84 -1.04 -10.27
N LEU A 135 12.47 -0.44 -9.14
CA LEU A 135 13.40 -0.02 -8.08
C LEU A 135 14.19 -1.20 -7.50
N VAL A 136 13.53 -2.35 -7.31
CA VAL A 136 14.19 -3.58 -6.88
C VAL A 136 15.13 -4.08 -7.96
N ASP A 137 14.61 -4.32 -9.16
CA ASP A 137 15.32 -5.03 -10.23
C ASP A 137 16.48 -4.22 -10.83
N SER A 138 16.30 -2.91 -10.97
CA SER A 138 17.23 -2.05 -11.72
C SER A 138 18.09 -1.14 -10.84
N TYR A 139 17.69 -0.92 -9.59
CA TYR A 139 18.37 0.02 -8.68
C TYR A 139 18.84 -0.60 -7.37
N ASP A 140 18.57 -1.90 -7.15
CA ASP A 140 18.89 -2.67 -5.94
C ASP A 140 18.43 -1.94 -4.66
N VAL A 141 17.16 -1.50 -4.66
CA VAL A 141 16.50 -0.85 -3.51
C VAL A 141 15.45 -1.79 -2.95
N ASP A 142 15.56 -2.18 -1.67
CA ASP A 142 14.52 -2.95 -1.01
C ASP A 142 13.21 -2.16 -0.97
N VAL A 143 12.08 -2.79 -1.30
CA VAL A 143 10.76 -2.14 -1.20
C VAL A 143 9.87 -2.89 -0.23
N TYR A 144 9.32 -2.17 0.75
CA TYR A 144 8.39 -2.69 1.74
C TYR A 144 7.05 -1.96 1.58
N ALA A 145 6.06 -2.63 0.98
CA ALA A 145 4.72 -2.11 0.79
C ALA A 145 3.77 -2.60 1.89
N PHE A 146 2.95 -1.71 2.42
CA PHE A 146 1.95 -1.98 3.44
C PHE A 146 0.58 -1.53 2.95
N GLY A 147 -0.44 -2.40 3.05
CA GLY A 147 -1.78 -2.03 2.58
C GLY A 147 -2.91 -2.99 2.94
N LEU A 148 -4.12 -2.55 2.68
CA LEU A 148 -5.31 -3.39 2.62
C LEU A 148 -5.28 -4.26 1.35
N ALA A 149 -5.65 -5.54 1.48
CA ALA A 149 -5.83 -6.39 0.30
C ALA A 149 -7.11 -6.01 -0.46
N THR A 150 -8.22 -5.84 0.25
CA THR A 150 -9.55 -5.64 -0.34
C THR A 150 -10.24 -4.36 0.14
N ASP A 151 -11.06 -3.79 -0.72
CA ASP A 151 -11.97 -2.69 -0.42
C ASP A 151 -13.20 -3.13 0.40
N PHE A 152 -14.09 -2.17 0.63
CA PHE A 152 -15.31 -2.41 1.40
C PHE A 152 -16.31 -3.37 0.74
N ARG A 153 -16.12 -3.68 -0.53
CA ARG A 153 -16.92 -4.62 -1.33
C ARG A 153 -16.29 -6.00 -1.35
N SER A 154 -15.23 -6.23 -0.56
CA SER A 154 -14.45 -7.47 -0.55
C SER A 154 -13.82 -7.76 -1.92
N ARG A 155 -13.44 -6.73 -2.68
CA ARG A 155 -12.70 -6.85 -3.94
C ARG A 155 -11.28 -6.33 -3.76
N LEU A 156 -10.31 -6.99 -4.39
CA LEU A 156 -8.91 -6.54 -4.31
C LEU A 156 -8.79 -5.08 -4.78
N PHE A 157 -8.04 -4.27 -4.05
CA PHE A 157 -7.58 -2.98 -4.57
C PHE A 157 -6.71 -3.23 -5.81
N PRO A 158 -6.76 -2.36 -6.84
CA PRO A 158 -5.94 -2.53 -8.05
C PRO A 158 -4.44 -2.65 -7.74
N ALA A 159 -3.89 -1.75 -6.91
CA ALA A 159 -2.49 -1.83 -6.48
C ALA A 159 -2.19 -3.08 -5.66
N ALA A 160 -3.08 -3.46 -4.73
CA ALA A 160 -2.89 -4.68 -3.95
C ALA A 160 -2.88 -5.92 -4.85
N ARG A 161 -3.78 -6.01 -5.83
CA ARG A 161 -3.76 -7.09 -6.84
C ARG A 161 -2.41 -7.14 -7.55
N ARG A 162 -1.90 -6.00 -7.99
CA ARG A 162 -0.60 -5.95 -8.67
C ARG A 162 0.55 -6.35 -7.74
N LEU A 163 0.51 -5.96 -6.47
CA LEU A 163 1.47 -6.39 -5.46
C LEU A 163 1.43 -7.90 -5.21
N PHE A 164 0.25 -8.53 -5.22
CA PHE A 164 0.12 -9.99 -5.16
C PHE A 164 0.77 -10.70 -6.37
N GLU A 165 0.81 -10.05 -7.53
CA GLU A 165 1.40 -10.60 -8.74
C GLU A 165 2.93 -10.42 -8.81
N LEU A 166 3.45 -9.31 -8.27
CA LEU A 166 4.85 -8.90 -8.46
C LEU A 166 5.76 -9.09 -7.25
N ALA A 167 5.23 -9.08 -6.02
CA ALA A 167 6.08 -9.09 -4.84
C ALA A 167 6.77 -10.46 -4.64
N ASP A 168 8.07 -10.45 -4.37
CA ASP A 168 8.86 -11.63 -3.98
C ASP A 168 8.34 -12.28 -2.70
N THR A 169 7.74 -11.48 -1.81
CA THR A 169 7.11 -11.95 -0.59
C THR A 169 5.78 -11.26 -0.37
N VAL A 170 4.74 -12.06 -0.17
CA VAL A 170 3.42 -11.57 0.25
C VAL A 170 3.09 -12.18 1.60
N ALA A 171 3.02 -11.35 2.63
CA ALA A 171 2.82 -11.79 4.00
C ALA A 171 1.64 -11.07 4.63
N ARG A 172 0.82 -11.82 5.36
CA ARG A 172 -0.23 -11.24 6.18
C ARG A 172 0.34 -10.82 7.53
N ILE A 173 -0.02 -9.63 8.02
CA ILE A 173 0.33 -9.20 9.37
C ILE A 173 -0.38 -10.08 10.40
N GLN A 174 0.37 -10.54 11.39
CA GLN A 174 -0.04 -11.56 12.36
C GLN A 174 -0.87 -11.00 13.54
N VAL A 175 -1.01 -9.68 13.64
CA VAL A 175 -1.87 -9.07 14.66
C VAL A 175 -3.32 -9.29 14.25
N GLU A 176 -4.00 -10.18 14.96
CA GLU A 176 -5.40 -10.51 14.71
C GLU A 176 -6.31 -9.37 15.13
N VAL A 177 -7.12 -8.89 14.19
CA VAL A 177 -8.25 -7.99 14.49
C VAL A 177 -9.49 -8.83 14.58
N LEU A 178 -10.20 -8.76 15.69
CA LEU A 178 -11.37 -9.59 15.93
C LEU A 178 -12.64 -8.91 15.43
N CYS A 179 -13.51 -9.71 14.81
CA CYS A 179 -14.91 -9.36 14.67
C CYS A 179 -15.58 -9.36 16.05
N TRP A 180 -16.68 -8.62 16.21
CA TRP A 180 -17.46 -8.57 17.46
C TRP A 180 -17.85 -9.96 18.02
N CYS A 181 -17.87 -11.00 17.17
CA CYS A 181 -18.18 -12.38 17.57
C CYS A 181 -16.98 -13.21 18.03
N GLY A 182 -15.80 -12.60 18.18
CA GLY A 182 -14.56 -13.26 18.60
C GLY A 182 -13.84 -14.02 17.49
N ARG A 183 -14.45 -14.22 16.31
CA ARG A 183 -13.74 -14.74 15.13
C ARG A 183 -12.83 -13.68 14.53
N GLU A 184 -11.78 -14.13 13.86
CA GLU A 184 -10.91 -13.28 13.07
C GLU A 184 -11.71 -12.43 12.06
N GLY A 185 -11.45 -11.13 12.10
CA GLY A 185 -12.01 -10.12 11.23
C GLY A 185 -11.08 -9.89 10.04
N LEU A 186 -11.61 -10.06 8.83
CA LEU A 186 -10.84 -10.00 7.58
C LEU A 186 -11.29 -8.89 6.65
N LEU A 187 -12.56 -8.47 6.76
CA LEU A 187 -13.22 -7.62 5.79
C LEU A 187 -13.55 -6.27 6.42
N ASN A 188 -13.13 -5.19 5.75
CA ASN A 188 -13.40 -3.83 6.18
C ASN A 188 -14.81 -3.43 5.67
N ALA A 189 -15.85 -3.57 6.50
CA ALA A 189 -17.19 -3.15 6.10
C ALA A 189 -17.31 -1.63 6.16
N ARG A 190 -17.82 -1.01 5.09
CA ARG A 190 -18.29 0.37 5.14
C ARG A 190 -19.70 0.37 5.71
N VAL A 191 -19.90 1.13 6.78
CA VAL A 191 -21.18 1.28 7.48
C VAL A 191 -21.67 2.69 7.26
N VAL A 192 -22.88 2.82 6.71
CA VAL A 192 -23.58 4.09 6.53
C VAL A 192 -24.91 3.95 7.22
N ASN A 193 -25.21 4.83 8.18
CA ASN A 193 -26.48 4.81 8.93
C ASN A 193 -26.80 3.44 9.54
N GLY A 194 -25.79 2.79 10.13
CA GLY A 194 -25.95 1.47 10.77
C GLY A 194 -26.09 0.30 9.80
N GLN A 195 -25.93 0.50 8.49
CA GLN A 195 -26.05 -0.57 7.49
C GLN A 195 -24.75 -0.79 6.73
N VAL A 196 -24.42 -2.06 6.47
CA VAL A 196 -23.31 -2.42 5.59
C VAL A 196 -23.64 -2.04 4.15
N VAL A 197 -22.89 -1.11 3.58
CA VAL A 197 -23.01 -0.71 2.19
C VAL A 197 -22.03 -1.49 1.33
N ARG A 198 -22.44 -1.93 0.14
CA ARG A 198 -21.62 -2.73 -0.80
C ARG A 198 -21.53 -2.13 -2.21
N GLU A 199 -22.08 -0.95 -2.41
CA GLU A 199 -22.12 -0.24 -3.69
C GLU A 199 -21.60 1.19 -3.55
N GLY A 200 -21.27 1.85 -4.65
CA GLY A 200 -20.71 3.21 -4.65
C GLY A 200 -19.20 3.26 -4.82
N ALA A 201 -18.65 4.47 -4.81
CA ALA A 201 -17.23 4.71 -5.05
C ALA A 201 -16.36 3.96 -4.02
N GLN A 202 -15.26 3.40 -4.51
CA GLN A 202 -14.29 2.61 -3.73
C GLN A 202 -13.60 3.44 -2.64
N VAL A 203 -13.41 4.73 -2.92
CA VAL A 203 -12.94 5.75 -1.99
C VAL A 203 -14.06 6.78 -1.85
N VAL A 204 -14.60 6.92 -0.65
CA VAL A 204 -15.50 8.04 -0.33
C VAL A 204 -14.61 9.09 0.30
N VAL A 205 -14.21 10.06 -0.52
CA VAL A 205 -13.71 11.34 0.01
C VAL A 205 -14.84 11.91 0.85
N GLY A 206 -14.52 12.40 2.06
CA GLY A 206 -15.46 12.97 3.02
C GLY A 206 -16.14 14.25 2.53
N ASP A 207 -16.86 14.16 1.41
CA ASP A 207 -17.62 15.22 0.81
C ASP A 207 -18.85 14.62 0.12
N THR A 208 -19.89 14.40 0.90
CA THR A 208 -21.27 14.37 0.40
C THR A 208 -22.18 14.69 1.57
N ALA A 209 -22.65 15.95 1.58
CA ALA A 209 -23.87 16.44 2.21
C ALA A 209 -24.28 15.78 3.55
N TYR A 210 -24.07 16.54 4.64
CA TYR A 210 -24.90 16.59 5.85
C TYR A 210 -25.91 15.44 6.02
N THR A 211 -25.59 14.46 6.89
CA THR A 211 -26.47 13.66 7.80
C THR A 211 -26.07 12.18 7.94
N ALA A 212 -25.28 11.61 7.04
CA ALA A 212 -24.95 10.18 7.12
C ALA A 212 -23.65 9.91 7.91
N GLN A 213 -23.73 9.15 9.00
CA GLN A 213 -22.55 8.68 9.73
C GLN A 213 -21.88 7.54 8.94
N VAL A 214 -20.79 7.86 8.23
CA VAL A 214 -19.93 6.87 7.56
C VAL A 214 -18.84 6.41 8.53
N ARG A 215 -18.73 5.10 8.75
CA ARG A 215 -17.62 4.50 9.50
C ARG A 215 -17.18 3.19 8.85
N TYR A 216 -15.99 2.73 9.19
CA TYR A 216 -15.51 1.40 8.80
C TYR A 216 -15.45 0.47 10.02
N GLN A 217 -15.83 -0.79 9.84
CA GLN A 217 -15.79 -1.82 10.89
C GLN A 217 -15.25 -3.13 10.33
N VAL A 218 -14.25 -3.72 11.01
CA VAL A 218 -13.69 -5.01 10.61
C VAL A 218 -14.64 -6.14 11.04
N LEU A 219 -15.02 -6.99 10.09
CA LEU A 219 -15.93 -8.12 10.30
C LEU A 219 -15.35 -9.44 9.79
N CYS A 220 -15.76 -10.55 10.40
CA CYS A 220 -15.53 -11.87 9.85
C CYS A 220 -16.38 -12.06 8.59
N ARG A 221 -16.00 -13.00 7.71
CA ARG A 221 -16.71 -13.26 6.45
C ARG A 221 -18.21 -13.50 6.64
N ARG A 222 -18.60 -14.22 7.69
CA ARG A 222 -20.01 -14.54 7.98
C ARG A 222 -20.82 -13.26 8.23
N HIS A 223 -20.35 -12.41 9.13
CA HIS A 223 -21.07 -11.20 9.54
C HIS A 223 -21.02 -10.10 8.48
N TYR A 224 -19.90 -9.98 7.75
CA TYR A 224 -19.85 -9.13 6.57
C TYR A 224 -20.90 -9.50 5.52
N ARG A 225 -21.07 -10.81 5.23
CA ARG A 225 -22.07 -11.28 4.26
C ARG A 225 -23.50 -11.09 4.76
N ALA A 226 -23.73 -11.28 6.05
CA ALA A 226 -25.05 -11.06 6.66
C ALA A 226 -25.40 -9.57 6.78
N GLY A 227 -24.41 -8.67 6.78
CA GLY A 227 -24.61 -7.27 7.15
C GLY A 227 -24.80 -7.08 8.66
N ASP A 228 -24.34 -8.03 9.46
CA ASP A 228 -24.54 -8.07 10.91
C ASP A 228 -23.40 -7.35 11.64
N LEU A 229 -23.70 -6.18 12.17
CA LEU A 229 -22.73 -5.31 12.85
C LEU A 229 -22.55 -5.65 14.34
N GLY A 230 -23.31 -6.62 14.86
CA GLY A 230 -23.26 -7.05 16.25
C GLY A 230 -24.20 -6.30 17.18
N PRO A 231 -24.26 -6.71 18.47
CA PRO A 231 -25.17 -6.12 19.44
C PRO A 231 -24.85 -4.63 19.65
N GLY A 232 -25.85 -3.76 19.47
CA GLY A 232 -25.71 -2.29 19.52
C GLY A 232 -25.77 -1.58 18.17
N SER A 233 -26.21 -2.27 17.11
CA SER A 233 -26.37 -1.70 15.75
C SER A 233 -27.82 -1.35 15.38
N GLY A 234 -28.70 -1.23 16.38
CA GLY A 234 -30.05 -0.67 16.28
C GLY A 234 -30.17 0.63 17.07
#